data_AF-A0A2V2SUQ3-F1
#
_entry.id   AF-A0A2V2SUQ3-F1
#
_cell.length_a   1.000
_cell.length_b   1.000
_cell.length_c   1.000
_cell.angle_alpha   90.00
_cell.angle_beta   90.00
_cell.angle_gamma   90.00
#
_symmetry.space_group_name_H-M   'P 1'
#
loop_
_entity.id
_entity.type
_entity.pdbx_description
1 polymer ?
#
loop_
_entity_poly.entity_id
_entity_poly.type
_entity_poly.pdbx_seq_one_letter_code
_entity_poly.pdbx_strand_id
1 'polypeptide(L)'
;MRLPPLHCLLPLLALMAMDSPAATLFRCEAADGRIGFHQHGCPPGQAQSRQRAHNPKIPLDSMRERWIASVFPGLWRRWPW
;
A
#
# COMPACT_ATOMS: atom_id res chain seq x y z
N MET A 1 39.67 -6.15 1.14
CA MET A 1 38.23 -5.83 0.99
C MET A 1 38.10 -4.31 1.01
N ARG A 2 37.71 -3.67 -0.12
CA ARG A 2 37.54 -2.21 -0.20
C ARG A 2 36.14 -1.87 0.29
N LEU A 3 36.02 -1.20 1.43
CA LEU A 3 34.74 -0.72 1.95
C LEU A 3 34.19 0.35 0.99
N PRO A 4 32.90 0.27 0.61
CA PRO A 4 32.30 1.29 -0.23
C PRO A 4 32.32 2.64 0.49
N PRO A 5 32.57 3.75 -0.22
CA PRO A 5 32.59 5.07 0.40
C PRO A 5 31.23 5.35 1.05
N LEU A 6 31.24 5.74 2.32
CA LEU A 6 30.04 6.06 3.15
C LEU A 6 29.03 6.98 2.43
N HIS A 7 29.53 7.83 1.53
CA HIS A 7 28.74 8.71 0.67
C HIS A 7 27.71 8.00 -0.21
N CYS A 8 27.92 6.73 -0.58
CA CYS A 8 26.95 5.94 -1.35
C CYS A 8 25.85 5.33 -0.48
N LEU A 9 26.06 5.14 0.83
CA LEU A 9 25.09 4.48 1.72
C LEU A 9 23.99 5.43 2.22
N LEU A 10 24.31 6.72 2.37
CA LEU A 10 23.37 7.77 2.78
C LEU A 10 22.10 7.88 1.93
N PRO A 11 22.17 7.97 0.58
CA PRO A 11 20.96 8.08 -0.24
C PRO A 11 20.11 6.80 -0.23
N LEU A 12 20.73 5.62 -0.11
CA LEU A 12 20.03 4.34 0.02
C LEU A 12 19.24 4.28 1.35
N LEU A 13 19.84 4.75 2.44
CA LEU A 13 19.18 4.79 3.74
C LEU A 13 17.98 5.76 3.76
N ALA A 14 18.09 6.91 3.09
CA ALA A 14 17.01 7.87 2.95
C ALA A 14 15.81 7.32 2.15
N LEU A 15 16.07 6.49 1.13
CA LEU A 15 15.02 5.84 0.35
C LEU A 15 14.22 4.81 1.15
N MET A 16 14.87 4.12 2.09
CA MET A 16 14.25 3.11 2.96
C MET A 16 13.36 3.75 4.04
N ALA A 17 13.57 5.03 4.36
CA ALA A 17 12.82 5.77 5.38
C ALA A 17 11.54 6.46 4.85
N MET A 18 11.14 6.19 3.60
CA MET A 18 9.91 6.75 3.01
C MET A 18 8.67 6.03 3.55
N ASP A 19 8.35 6.32 4.81
CA ASP A 19 7.07 5.95 5.43
C ASP A 19 5.93 6.60 4.66
N SER A 20 4.96 5.79 4.22
CA SER A 20 3.78 6.30 3.53
C SER A 20 2.75 6.71 4.59
N PRO A 21 2.42 8.01 4.71
CA PRO A 21 1.52 8.45 5.76
C PRO A 21 0.15 7.81 5.58
N ALA A 22 -0.44 7.33 6.69
CA ALA A 22 -1.79 6.80 6.67
C ALA A 22 -2.78 7.90 6.27
N ALA A 23 -3.55 7.66 5.20
CA ALA A 23 -4.58 8.58 4.73
C ALA A 23 -5.82 8.49 5.65
N THR A 24 -6.44 9.62 5.93
CA THR A 24 -7.77 9.63 6.56
C THR A 24 -8.82 9.49 5.47
N LEU A 25 -9.70 8.50 5.60
CA LEU A 25 -10.88 8.32 4.77
C LEU A 25 -12.13 8.38 5.64
N PHE A 26 -13.25 8.75 5.04
CA PHE A 26 -14.57 8.70 5.64
C PHE A 26 -15.35 7.59 4.97
N ARG A 27 -15.73 6.58 5.74
CA ARG A 27 -16.69 5.56 5.34
C ARG A 27 -18.08 6.18 5.42
N CYS A 28 -18.72 6.28 4.27
CA CYS A 28 -20.04 6.85 4.12
C CYS A 28 -21.03 5.73 3.79
N GLU A 29 -22.12 5.65 4.53
CA GLU A 29 -23.17 4.66 4.33
C GLU A 29 -24.47 5.38 3.98
N ALA A 30 -24.98 5.08 2.78
CA ALA A 30 -26.23 5.63 2.27
C ALA A 30 -27.43 4.80 2.73
N ALA A 31 -28.63 5.38 2.65
CA ALA A 31 -29.87 4.75 3.11
C ALA A 31 -30.24 3.46 2.34
N ASP A 32 -29.71 3.29 1.13
CA ASP A 32 -29.83 2.08 0.30
C ASP A 32 -28.80 0.99 0.69
N GLY A 33 -27.97 1.25 1.70
CA GLY A 33 -26.90 0.34 2.14
C GLY A 33 -25.61 0.45 1.32
N ARG A 34 -25.50 1.37 0.35
CA ARG A 34 -24.23 1.60 -0.35
C ARG A 34 -23.18 2.16 0.60
N ILE A 35 -22.01 1.53 0.60
CA ILE A 35 -20.84 1.98 1.35
C ILE A 35 -19.82 2.56 0.37
N GLY A 36 -19.38 3.79 0.63
CA GLY A 36 -18.34 4.50 -0.11
C GLY A 36 -17.24 5.02 0.81
N PHE A 37 -16.07 5.33 0.23
CA PHE A 37 -14.96 5.94 0.96
C PHE A 37 -14.58 7.27 0.31
N HIS A 38 -14.54 8.33 1.12
CA HIS A 38 -14.28 9.69 0.65
C HIS A 38 -13.17 10.34 1.46
N GLN A 39 -12.34 11.18 0.84
CA GLN A 39 -11.27 11.90 1.54
C GLN A 39 -11.78 13.17 2.24
N HIS A 40 -12.86 13.77 1.74
CA HIS A 40 -13.32 15.11 2.16
C HIS A 40 -14.60 15.11 3.00
N GLY A 41 -15.05 13.94 3.47
CA GLY A 41 -16.28 13.78 4.25
C GLY A 41 -17.41 13.13 3.45
N CYS A 42 -18.54 12.90 4.12
CA CYS A 42 -19.71 12.27 3.52
C CYS A 42 -20.74 13.30 3.05
N PRO A 43 -21.51 12.99 2.00
CA PRO A 43 -22.68 13.77 1.61
C PRO A 43 -23.71 13.87 2.74
N PRO A 44 -24.53 14.94 2.78
CA PRO A 44 -25.55 15.12 3.80
C PRO A 44 -26.58 13.98 3.76
N GLY A 45 -26.99 13.51 4.95
CA GLY A 45 -27.95 12.40 5.09
C GLY A 45 -27.32 10.99 5.03
N GLN A 46 -25.99 10.87 4.89
CA GLN A 46 -25.29 9.59 5.01
C GLN A 46 -24.67 9.42 6.41
N ALA A 47 -24.66 8.19 6.91
CA ALA A 47 -23.94 7.86 8.13
C ALA A 47 -22.43 7.91 7.87
N GLN A 48 -21.70 8.63 8.71
CA GLN A 48 -20.26 8.86 8.56
C GLN A 48 -19.47 8.14 9.65
N SER A 49 -18.42 7.42 9.24
CA SER A 49 -17.42 6.86 10.14
C SER A 49 -16.02 7.19 9.64
N ARG A 50 -15.16 7.73 10.51
CA ARG A 50 -13.79 8.09 10.16
C ARG A 50 -12.90 6.85 10.23
N GLN A 51 -12.19 6.57 9.15
CA GLN A 51 -11.24 5.47 9.05
C GLN A 51 -9.83 5.98 8.76
N ARG A 52 -8.84 5.36 9.41
CA ARG A 52 -7.42 5.61 9.15
C ARG A 52 -6.91 4.49 8.26
N ALA A 53 -6.76 4.78 6.97
CA ALA A 53 -6.28 3.82 5.99
C ALA A 53 -4.77 3.93 5.85
N HIS A 54 -4.06 2.88 6.25
CA HIS A 54 -2.63 2.77 5.96
C HIS A 54 -2.47 2.00 4.65
N ASN A 55 -1.86 2.65 3.65
CA ASN A 55 -1.44 1.96 2.44
C ASN A 55 0.04 1.60 2.61
N PRO A 56 0.37 0.35 2.98
CA PRO A 56 1.76 -0.04 3.09
C PRO A 56 2.39 0.08 1.69
N LYS A 57 3.53 0.77 1.60
CA LYS A 57 4.38 0.71 0.41
C LYS A 57 4.91 -0.72 0.31
N ILE A 58 4.17 -1.56 -0.41
CA ILE A 58 4.63 -2.87 -0.78
C ILE A 58 5.79 -2.65 -1.78
N PRO A 59 7.00 -3.18 -1.53
CA PRO A 59 8.10 -3.10 -2.49
C PRO A 59 7.65 -3.65 -3.85
N LEU A 60 8.04 -3.01 -4.95
CA LEU A 60 7.59 -3.37 -6.30
C LEU A 60 7.86 -4.86 -6.63
N ASP A 61 8.97 -5.39 -6.14
CA ASP A 61 9.35 -6.81 -6.28
C ASP A 61 8.33 -7.73 -5.58
N SER A 62 7.84 -7.31 -4.43
CA SER A 62 6.84 -8.01 -3.64
C SER A 62 5.40 -7.84 -4.17
N MET A 63 5.17 -6.82 -5.02
CA MET A 63 3.90 -6.63 -5.74
C MET A 63 3.82 -7.52 -6.97
N ARG A 64 4.94 -7.66 -7.71
CA ARG A 64 5.08 -8.57 -8.86
C ARG A 64 4.79 -10.02 -8.46
N GLU A 65 5.41 -10.50 -7.37
CA GLU A 65 5.20 -11.89 -6.93
C GLU A 65 3.78 -12.18 -6.47
N ARG A 66 3.14 -11.26 -5.75
CA ARG A 66 1.74 -11.41 -5.33
C ARG A 66 0.75 -11.39 -6.50
N TRP A 67 1.01 -10.57 -7.52
CA TRP A 67 0.17 -10.56 -8.72
C TRP A 67 0.32 -11.86 -9.53
N ILE A 68 1.56 -12.34 -9.74
CA ILE A 68 1.83 -13.60 -10.44
C ILE A 68 1.20 -14.79 -9.70
N ALA A 69 1.29 -14.82 -8.36
CA ALA A 69 0.66 -15.86 -7.53
C ALA A 69 -0.88 -15.83 -7.60
N SER A 70 -1.48 -14.65 -7.77
CA SER A 70 -2.93 -14.47 -7.91
C SER A 70 -3.45 -14.84 -9.31
N VAL A 71 -2.66 -14.59 -10.36
CA VAL A 71 -3.06 -14.84 -11.76
C VAL A 71 -2.69 -16.25 -12.25
N PHE A 72 -1.60 -16.84 -11.75
CA PHE A 72 -1.14 -18.18 -12.14
C PHE A 72 -0.84 -19.04 -10.90
N PRO A 73 -1.86 -19.49 -10.16
CA PRO A 73 -1.68 -20.36 -9.01
C PRO A 73 -1.25 -21.76 -9.49
N GLY A 74 0.07 -21.96 -9.66
CA GLY A 74 0.63 -23.25 -10.05
C GLY A 74 1.98 -23.19 -10.78
N LEU A 75 2.34 -22.05 -11.37
CA LEU A 75 3.60 -21.92 -12.10
C LEU A 75 4.81 -21.65 -11.16
N TRP A 76 4.55 -21.27 -9.91
CA TRP A 76 5.60 -20.96 -8.92
C TRP A 76 6.49 -22.16 -8.56
N ARG A 77 5.98 -23.40 -8.65
CA ARG A 77 6.75 -24.61 -8.27
C ARG A 77 7.80 -25.07 -9.29
N ARG A 78 7.97 -24.38 -10.43
CA ARG A 78 8.79 -24.93 -11.54
C ARG A 78 9.96 -24.06 -12.01
N TRP A 79 10.23 -22.92 -11.39
CA TRP A 79 11.39 -22.09 -11.76
C TRP A 79 12.40 -21.94 -10.61
N PRO A 80 13.66 -22.36 -10.82
CA PRO A 80 14.72 -22.14 -9.86
C PRO A 80 15.35 -20.76 -10.12
N TRP A 81 15.35 -19.90 -9.12
CA TRP A 81 16.37 -18.87 -8.93
C TRP A 81 16.67 -18.79 -7.44
#